data_AF-A0A8S9W2L3-F1
#
_entry.id   AF-A0A8S9W2L3-F1
#
_cell.length_a   1.000
_cell.length_b   1.000
_cell.length_c   1.000
_cell.angle_alpha   90.00
_cell.angle_beta   90.00
_cell.angle_gamma   90.00
#
_symmetry.space_group_name_H-M   'P 1'
#
loop_
_entity.id
_entity.type
_entity.pdbx_description
1 polymer ?
#
loop_
_entity_poly.entity_id
_entity_poly.type
_entity_poly.pdbx_seq_one_letter_code
_entity_poly.pdbx_strand_id
1 'polypeptide(L)'
;MTFDYDVKQVQDLISKEVFEKELYGLYPLTFLMAGADIDECARNLDYAIKHNYLDRECYVCARILAELKYSSEVVKEMIGDDFIKQSTVYKEALHEGEAMGISIGREEGVSIGREEGISIGREKDILSVLATRFNQVPDRLSQRIHNLREKNGFLFDDLIKLAVTAKDIGEFERKLGKIV
;
A
#
# COMPACT_ATOMS: atom_id res chain seq x y z
N MET A 1 12.41 44.91 23.53
CA MET A 1 11.03 44.71 24.00
C MET A 1 11.03 43.42 24.80
N THR A 2 10.78 43.48 26.10
CA THR A 2 10.80 42.28 26.97
C THR A 2 9.35 41.85 27.14
N PHE A 3 9.00 40.68 26.61
CA PHE A 3 7.67 40.09 26.83
C PHE A 3 7.68 39.38 28.17
N ASP A 4 6.69 39.70 29.01
CA ASP A 4 6.39 38.95 30.22
C ASP A 4 5.33 37.90 29.87
N TYR A 5 5.59 36.64 30.22
CA TYR A 5 4.69 35.52 29.92
C TYR A 5 4.60 34.58 31.11
N ASP A 6 3.39 34.06 31.33
CA ASP A 6 3.10 33.03 32.33
C ASP A 6 2.95 31.66 31.65
N VAL A 7 3.62 30.64 32.18
CA VAL A 7 3.59 29.28 31.64
C VAL A 7 2.55 28.47 32.39
N LYS A 8 1.50 28.04 31.69
CA LYS A 8 0.43 27.21 32.24
C LYS A 8 0.44 25.81 31.65
N GLN A 9 0.15 24.80 32.47
CA GLN A 9 -0.06 23.45 31.97
C GLN A 9 -1.44 23.35 31.34
N VAL A 10 -1.53 22.73 30.16
CA VAL A 10 -2.80 22.59 29.42
C VAL A 10 -3.84 21.84 30.25
N GLN A 11 -3.42 20.85 31.03
CA GLN A 11 -4.31 20.06 31.89
C GLN A 11 -4.94 20.87 33.05
N ASP A 12 -4.32 21.99 33.44
CA ASP A 12 -4.84 22.86 34.51
C ASP A 12 -5.82 23.93 33.97
N LEU A 13 -5.89 24.08 32.65
CA LEU A 13 -6.87 24.95 32.00
C LEU A 13 -8.25 24.28 32.02
N ILE A 14 -9.31 25.09 32.06
CA ILE A 14 -10.70 24.61 32.04
C ILE A 14 -11.26 24.78 30.64
N SER A 15 -11.67 23.68 30.00
CA SER A 15 -12.21 23.69 28.62
C SER A 15 -13.38 24.66 28.46
N LYS A 16 -14.29 24.70 29.44
CA LYS A 16 -15.46 25.56 29.43
C LYS A 16 -15.11 27.05 29.38
N GLU A 17 -14.10 27.48 30.14
CA GLU A 17 -13.64 28.88 30.10
C GLU A 17 -13.07 29.26 28.74
N VAL A 18 -12.42 28.32 28.04
CA VAL A 18 -11.89 28.53 26.69
C VAL A 18 -13.02 28.77 25.70
N PHE A 19 -14.13 28.02 25.82
CA PHE A 19 -15.32 28.22 24.99
C PHE A 19 -16.04 29.53 25.32
N GLU A 20 -16.25 29.84 26.61
CA GLU A 20 -16.92 31.07 27.05
C GLU A 20 -16.18 32.35 26.63
N LYS A 21 -14.84 32.28 26.55
CA LYS A 21 -13.98 33.39 26.12
C LYS A 21 -13.72 33.39 24.61
N GLU A 22 -14.32 32.47 23.85
CA GLU A 22 -14.16 32.34 22.40
C GLU A 22 -12.69 32.28 21.96
N LEU A 23 -11.85 31.59 22.75
CA LEU A 23 -10.43 31.43 22.46
C LEU A 23 -10.23 30.33 21.41
N TYR A 24 -10.75 30.56 20.19
CA TYR A 24 -10.84 29.57 19.12
C TYR A 24 -9.52 28.85 18.84
N GLY A 25 -8.39 29.56 18.86
CA GLY A 25 -7.07 28.96 18.64
C GLY A 25 -6.67 27.86 19.64
N LEU A 26 -7.36 27.77 20.79
CA LEU A 26 -7.14 26.74 21.80
C LEU A 26 -8.11 25.56 21.70
N TYR A 27 -9.11 25.61 20.82
CA TYR A 27 -10.15 24.57 20.73
C TYR A 27 -9.58 23.17 20.45
N PRO A 28 -8.54 22.97 19.62
CA PRO A 28 -7.93 21.65 19.47
C PRO A 28 -7.33 21.08 20.77
N LEU A 29 -6.96 21.94 21.72
CA LEU A 29 -6.36 21.54 23.00
C LEU A 29 -7.40 21.25 24.09
N THR A 30 -8.67 21.63 23.91
CA THR A 30 -9.69 21.51 24.97
C THR A 30 -9.96 20.08 25.39
N PHE A 31 -9.71 19.11 24.50
CA PHE A 31 -9.78 17.68 24.81
C PHE A 31 -8.82 17.26 25.93
N LEU A 32 -7.70 17.96 26.09
CA LEU A 32 -6.67 17.70 27.10
C LEU A 32 -6.87 18.48 28.40
N MET A 33 -7.82 19.42 28.43
CA MET A 33 -8.05 20.33 29.55
C MET A 33 -8.86 19.68 30.70
N ALA A 34 -8.80 20.31 31.87
CA ALA A 34 -9.66 19.95 32.99
C ALA A 34 -11.14 20.17 32.64
N GLY A 35 -11.99 19.22 33.05
CA GLY A 35 -13.43 19.28 32.80
C GLY A 35 -13.82 19.09 31.34
N ALA A 36 -12.92 18.58 30.49
CA ALA A 36 -13.23 18.30 29.09
C ALA A 36 -14.37 17.29 28.92
N ASP A 37 -15.52 17.79 28.47
CA ASP A 37 -16.59 16.98 27.89
C ASP A 37 -16.32 16.85 26.38
N ILE A 38 -16.19 15.62 25.94
CA ILE A 38 -15.68 15.32 24.60
C ILE A 38 -16.69 15.67 23.50
N ASP A 39 -17.98 15.51 23.77
CA ASP A 39 -19.04 15.91 22.85
C ASP A 39 -19.14 17.44 22.75
N GLU A 40 -19.00 18.15 23.87
CA GLU A 40 -18.95 19.62 23.90
C GLU A 40 -17.73 20.16 23.14
N CYS A 41 -16.56 19.54 23.32
CA CYS A 41 -15.36 19.91 22.58
C CYS A 41 -15.56 19.72 21.07
N ALA A 42 -16.10 18.58 20.65
CA ALA A 42 -16.37 18.31 19.24
C ALA A 42 -17.39 19.30 18.65
N ARG A 43 -18.49 19.59 19.36
CA ARG A 43 -19.51 20.57 18.91
C ARG A 43 -18.94 21.97 18.78
N ASN A 44 -18.14 22.44 19.74
CA ASN A 44 -17.54 23.78 19.68
C ASN A 44 -16.50 23.89 18.58
N LEU A 45 -15.71 22.84 18.35
CA LEU A 45 -14.77 22.77 17.23
C LEU A 45 -15.50 22.84 15.88
N ASP A 46 -16.57 22.05 15.71
CA ASP A 46 -17.41 22.07 14.51
C ASP A 46 -18.05 23.44 14.28
N TYR A 47 -18.57 24.06 15.34
CA TYR A 47 -19.09 25.43 15.27
C TYR A 47 -18.02 26.42 14.79
N ALA A 48 -16.83 26.39 15.38
CA ALA A 48 -15.74 27.31 15.05
C ALA A 48 -15.30 27.17 13.59
N ILE A 49 -15.22 25.94 13.08
CA ILE A 49 -14.83 25.67 11.69
C ILE A 49 -15.95 26.08 10.72
N LYS A 50 -17.21 25.75 11.00
CA LYS A 50 -18.36 26.12 10.15
C LYS A 50 -18.52 27.63 9.97
N HIS A 51 -18.15 28.40 10.99
CA HIS A 51 -18.22 29.87 10.96
C HIS A 51 -16.90 30.53 10.52
N ASN A 52 -15.91 29.74 10.07
CA ASN A 52 -14.59 30.20 9.61
C ASN A 52 -13.75 30.92 10.67
N TYR A 53 -13.99 30.64 11.96
CA TYR A 53 -13.10 31.08 13.04
C TYR A 53 -11.83 30.22 13.12
N LEU A 54 -11.92 28.97 12.66
CA LEU A 54 -10.81 28.05 12.51
C LEU A 54 -10.80 27.43 11.11
N ASP A 55 -9.61 27.08 10.65
CA ASP A 55 -9.46 26.29 9.44
C ASP A 55 -9.87 24.82 9.70
N ARG A 56 -10.39 24.14 8.68
CA ARG A 56 -10.74 22.73 8.73
C ARG A 56 -9.57 21.82 9.12
N GLU A 57 -8.32 22.23 8.87
CA GLU A 57 -7.14 21.47 9.29
C GLU A 57 -7.10 21.28 10.83
N CYS A 58 -7.79 22.12 11.60
CA CYS A 58 -7.93 21.96 13.05
C CYS A 58 -8.63 20.65 13.46
N TYR A 59 -9.44 20.01 12.60
CA TYR A 59 -9.98 18.67 12.90
C TYR A 59 -8.87 17.63 13.03
N VAL A 60 -7.82 17.72 12.21
CA VAL A 60 -6.69 16.78 12.26
C VAL A 60 -5.91 16.98 13.56
N CYS A 61 -5.59 18.22 13.90
CA CYS A 61 -4.92 18.54 15.16
C CYS A 61 -5.72 18.07 16.36
N ALA A 62 -7.02 18.39 16.40
CA ALA A 62 -7.91 18.01 17.50
C ALA A 62 -8.02 16.49 17.66
N ARG A 63 -8.13 15.74 16.55
CA ARG A 63 -8.17 14.28 16.59
C ARG A 63 -6.89 13.68 17.17
N ILE A 64 -5.73 14.12 16.69
CA ILE A 64 -4.43 13.65 17.21
C ILE A 64 -4.30 13.95 18.71
N LEU A 65 -4.68 15.16 19.14
CA LEU A 65 -4.61 15.55 20.54
C LEU A 65 -5.61 14.78 21.40
N ALA A 66 -6.82 14.55 20.92
CA ALA A 66 -7.82 13.75 21.64
C ALA A 66 -7.37 12.30 21.81
N GLU A 67 -6.75 11.70 20.79
CA GLU A 67 -6.23 10.31 20.85
C GLU A 67 -5.11 10.12 21.90
N LEU A 68 -4.51 11.20 22.43
CA LEU A 68 -3.57 11.11 23.56
C LEU A 68 -4.27 10.76 24.88
N LYS A 69 -5.57 11.02 25.00
CA LYS A 69 -6.35 10.84 26.24
C LYS A 69 -7.50 9.84 26.08
N TYR A 70 -8.06 9.72 24.88
CA TYR A 70 -9.22 8.88 24.58
C TYR A 70 -8.88 7.79 23.57
N SER A 71 -9.64 6.69 23.54
CA SER A 71 -9.41 5.62 22.56
C SER A 71 -9.75 6.09 21.13
N SER A 72 -9.10 5.48 20.13
CA SER A 72 -9.33 5.86 18.73
C SER A 72 -10.78 5.64 18.30
N GLU A 73 -11.47 4.62 18.84
CA GLU A 73 -12.88 4.36 18.58
C GLU A 73 -13.75 5.53 19.05
N VAL A 74 -13.55 5.99 20.29
CA VAL A 74 -14.28 7.12 20.87
C VAL A 74 -14.02 8.40 20.08
N VAL A 75 -12.77 8.66 19.71
CA VAL A 75 -12.42 9.86 18.95
C VAL A 75 -13.01 9.81 17.53
N LYS A 76 -13.04 8.64 16.88
CA LYS A 76 -13.65 8.45 15.55
C LYS A 76 -15.15 8.68 15.55
N GLU A 77 -15.85 8.24 16.59
CA GLU A 77 -17.29 8.47 16.71
C GLU A 77 -17.64 9.96 16.78
N MET A 78 -16.76 10.79 17.35
CA MET A 78 -17.00 12.24 17.48
C MET A 78 -16.39 13.08 16.37
N ILE A 79 -15.16 12.77 15.96
CA ILE A 79 -14.48 13.39 14.81
C ILE A 79 -14.43 12.36 13.69
N GLY A 80 -15.53 12.31 12.95
CA GLY A 80 -15.71 11.39 11.82
C GLY A 80 -14.62 11.53 10.77
N ASP A 81 -14.34 10.43 10.07
CA ASP A 81 -13.30 10.38 9.04
C ASP A 81 -13.56 11.33 7.86
N ASP A 82 -14.81 11.74 7.61
CA ASP A 82 -15.15 12.62 6.49
C ASP A 82 -14.48 13.99 6.58
N PHE A 83 -14.32 14.53 7.79
CA PHE A 83 -13.63 15.81 8.01
C PHE A 83 -12.13 15.67 7.80
N ILE A 84 -11.55 14.56 8.28
CA ILE A 84 -10.14 14.25 8.07
C ILE A 84 -9.85 14.01 6.59
N LYS A 85 -10.72 13.31 5.86
CA LYS A 85 -10.58 13.06 4.42
C LYS A 85 -10.58 14.34 3.58
N GLN A 86 -11.15 15.42 4.10
CA GLN A 86 -11.14 16.73 3.43
C GLN A 86 -9.86 17.54 3.69
N SER A 87 -9.11 17.21 4.74
CA SER A 87 -7.81 17.82 5.06
C SER A 87 -6.85 17.70 3.87
N THR A 88 -6.07 18.76 3.70
CA THR A 88 -4.98 18.81 2.74
C THR A 88 -3.92 17.76 3.07
N VAL A 89 -3.55 17.64 4.36
CA VAL A 89 -2.57 16.67 4.85
C VAL A 89 -3.00 15.24 4.54
N TYR A 90 -4.27 14.92 4.76
CA TYR A 90 -4.78 13.58 4.43
C TYR A 90 -4.74 13.30 2.93
N LYS A 91 -5.15 14.28 2.10
CA LYS A 91 -5.15 14.13 0.63
C LYS A 91 -3.75 13.96 0.07
N GLU A 92 -2.77 14.68 0.61
CA GLU A 92 -1.36 14.52 0.24
C GLU A 92 -0.86 13.13 0.58
N ALA A 93 -1.10 12.66 1.81
CA ALA A 93 -0.72 11.31 2.23
C ALA A 93 -1.39 10.21 1.38
N LEU A 94 -2.67 10.39 1.03
CA LEU A 94 -3.39 9.48 0.14
C LEU A 94 -2.76 9.46 -1.25
N HIS A 95 -2.46 10.64 -1.80
CA HIS A 95 -1.85 10.77 -3.13
C HIS A 95 -0.47 10.10 -3.20
N GLU A 96 0.37 10.28 -2.17
CA GLU A 96 1.65 9.58 -2.06
C GLU A 96 1.46 8.06 -2.00
N GLY A 97 0.48 7.59 -1.22
CA GLY A 97 0.14 6.17 -1.13
C GLY A 97 -0.32 5.58 -2.46
N GLU A 98 -1.18 6.30 -3.20
CA GLU A 98 -1.62 5.91 -4.55
C GLU A 98 -0.44 5.85 -5.54
N ALA A 99 0.43 6.86 -5.52
CA ALA A 99 1.61 6.92 -6.38
C ALA A 99 2.56 5.74 -6.09
N MET A 100 2.79 5.42 -4.81
CA MET A 100 3.60 4.28 -4.39
C MET A 100 2.96 2.96 -4.82
N GLY A 101 1.65 2.80 -4.64
CA GLY A 101 0.91 1.61 -5.05
C GLY A 101 0.99 1.37 -6.57
N ILE A 102 0.83 2.42 -7.38
CA ILE A 102 0.99 2.34 -8.84
C ILE A 102 2.42 1.96 -9.21
N SER A 103 3.42 2.55 -8.56
CA SER A 103 4.83 2.25 -8.83
C SER A 103 5.14 0.78 -8.56
N ILE A 104 4.77 0.27 -7.39
CA ILE A 104 4.98 -1.13 -6.99
C ILE A 104 4.24 -2.06 -7.96
N GLY A 105 2.95 -1.81 -8.20
CA GLY A 105 2.15 -2.66 -9.08
C GLY A 105 2.68 -2.71 -10.51
N ARG A 106 3.23 -1.60 -11.02
CA ARG A 106 3.88 -1.56 -12.33
C ARG A 106 5.19 -2.34 -12.34
N GLU A 107 6.04 -2.17 -11.33
CA GLU A 107 7.32 -2.86 -11.25
C GLU A 107 7.15 -4.37 -11.13
N GLU A 108 6.30 -4.82 -10.20
CA GLU A 108 5.99 -6.24 -10.00
C GLU A 108 5.32 -6.83 -11.24
N GLY A 109 4.32 -6.14 -11.80
CA GLY A 109 3.62 -6.60 -13.01
C GLY A 109 4.54 -6.73 -14.21
N VAL A 110 5.46 -5.79 -14.43
CA VAL A 110 6.47 -5.86 -15.50
C VAL A 110 7.46 -7.00 -15.24
N SER A 111 7.92 -7.17 -14.00
CA SER A 111 8.87 -8.23 -13.66
C SER A 111 8.26 -9.61 -13.90
N ILE A 112 7.08 -9.87 -13.34
CA ILE A 112 6.35 -11.14 -13.50
C ILE A 112 6.05 -11.40 -14.98
N GLY A 113 5.47 -10.42 -15.68
CA GLY A 113 5.13 -10.57 -17.09
C GLY A 113 6.36 -10.82 -17.98
N ARG A 114 7.50 -10.22 -17.65
CA ARG A 114 8.76 -10.47 -18.37
C ARG A 114 9.30 -11.88 -18.12
N GLU A 115 9.30 -12.33 -16.88
CA GLU A 115 9.76 -13.68 -16.53
C GLU A 115 8.86 -14.76 -17.16
N GLU A 116 7.54 -14.62 -17.06
CA GLU A 116 6.59 -15.52 -17.71
C GLU A 116 6.76 -15.51 -19.23
N GLY A 117 6.88 -14.32 -19.84
CA GLY A 117 7.10 -14.18 -21.28
C GLY A 117 8.37 -14.86 -21.78
N ILE A 118 9.48 -14.71 -21.05
CA ILE A 118 10.75 -15.39 -21.36
C ILE A 118 10.58 -16.91 -21.22
N SER A 119 9.92 -17.38 -20.17
CA SER A 119 9.69 -18.79 -19.90
C SER A 119 8.84 -19.46 -20.98
N ILE A 120 7.75 -18.81 -21.40
CA ILE A 120 6.89 -19.24 -22.52
C ILE A 120 7.66 -19.22 -23.84
N GLY A 121 8.48 -18.18 -24.09
CA GLY A 121 9.32 -18.08 -25.28
C GLY A 121 10.28 -19.25 -25.40
N ARG A 122 10.99 -19.58 -24.32
CA ARG A 122 11.94 -20.70 -24.27
C ARG A 122 11.27 -22.06 -24.53
N GLU A 123 10.06 -22.29 -24.00
CA GLU A 123 9.29 -23.50 -24.33
C GLU A 123 9.01 -23.58 -25.83
N LYS A 124 8.50 -22.49 -26.43
CA LYS A 124 8.22 -22.44 -27.87
C LYS A 124 9.47 -22.70 -28.71
N ASP A 125 10.61 -22.14 -28.31
CA ASP A 125 11.89 -22.35 -29.00
C ASP A 125 12.32 -23.82 -28.96
N ILE A 126 12.24 -24.49 -27.81
CA ILE A 126 12.57 -25.93 -27.68
C ILE A 126 11.65 -26.76 -28.58
N LEU A 127 10.34 -26.53 -28.51
CA LEU A 127 9.36 -27.27 -29.32
C LEU A 127 9.60 -27.03 -30.82
N SER A 128 9.91 -25.79 -31.22
CA SER A 128 10.24 -25.47 -32.60
C SER A 128 11.50 -26.19 -33.07
N VAL A 129 12.57 -26.20 -32.28
CA VAL A 129 13.82 -26.91 -32.61
C VAL A 129 13.55 -28.40 -32.80
N LEU A 130 12.81 -29.02 -31.88
CA LEU A 130 12.47 -30.45 -31.97
C LEU A 130 11.60 -30.74 -33.21
N ALA A 131 10.61 -29.90 -33.49
CA ALA A 131 9.75 -30.04 -34.66
C ALA A 131 10.54 -29.90 -35.98
N THR A 132 11.46 -28.93 -36.05
CA THR A 132 12.33 -28.73 -37.22
C THR A 132 13.29 -29.91 -37.43
N ARG A 133 13.83 -30.49 -36.36
CA ARG A 133 14.83 -31.57 -36.47
C ARG A 133 14.20 -32.95 -36.69
N PHE A 134 13.03 -33.20 -36.12
CA PHE A 134 12.43 -34.53 -36.07
C PHE A 134 11.05 -34.61 -36.73
N ASN A 135 10.63 -33.56 -37.44
CA ASN A 135 9.35 -33.38 -38.15
C ASN A 135 8.08 -33.39 -37.28
N GLN A 136 8.06 -34.16 -36.18
CA GLN A 136 6.92 -34.24 -35.25
C GLN A 136 7.42 -34.29 -33.81
N VAL A 137 6.73 -33.55 -32.94
CA VAL A 137 6.92 -33.62 -31.49
C VAL A 137 5.68 -34.29 -30.90
N PRO A 138 5.81 -35.47 -30.26
CA PRO A 138 4.68 -36.14 -29.62
C PRO A 138 4.03 -35.25 -28.57
N ASP A 139 2.69 -35.22 -28.51
CA ASP A 139 1.94 -34.40 -27.54
C ASP A 139 2.35 -34.67 -26.10
N ARG A 140 2.67 -35.92 -25.77
CA ARG A 140 3.17 -36.31 -24.46
C ARG A 140 4.48 -35.59 -24.10
N LEU A 141 5.38 -35.41 -25.07
CA LEU A 141 6.64 -34.71 -24.87
C LEU A 141 6.41 -33.21 -24.72
N SER A 142 5.54 -32.63 -25.54
CA SER A 142 5.12 -31.23 -25.43
C SER A 142 4.55 -30.93 -24.05
N GLN A 143 3.64 -31.78 -23.54
CA GLN A 143 3.08 -31.62 -22.21
C GLN A 143 4.13 -31.77 -21.09
N ARG A 144 5.13 -32.65 -21.27
CA ARG A 144 6.24 -32.76 -20.31
C ARG A 144 7.09 -31.49 -20.26
N ILE A 145 7.41 -30.89 -21.41
CA ILE A 145 8.16 -29.63 -21.48
C ILE A 145 7.32 -28.48 -20.89
N HIS A 146 6.01 -28.46 -21.18
CA HIS A 146 5.07 -27.50 -20.60
C HIS A 146 5.07 -27.53 -19.07
N ASN A 147 4.92 -28.72 -18.48
CA ASN A 147 4.91 -28.91 -17.03
C ASN A 147 6.28 -28.62 -16.40
N LEU A 148 7.37 -28.80 -17.16
CA LEU A 148 8.72 -28.44 -16.72
C LEU A 148 8.94 -26.95 -16.65
N ARG A 149 8.36 -26.17 -17.57
CA ARG A 149 8.40 -24.72 -17.51
C ARG A 149 7.77 -24.21 -16.22
N GLU A 150 6.60 -24.75 -15.85
CA GLU A 150 5.87 -24.34 -14.65
C GLU A 150 6.61 -24.69 -13.35
N LYS A 151 7.42 -25.76 -13.36
CA LYS A 151 8.10 -26.27 -12.15
C LYS A 151 9.57 -25.86 -12.03
N ASN A 152 10.31 -25.82 -13.14
CA ASN A 152 11.77 -25.71 -13.19
C ASN A 152 12.26 -24.98 -14.46
N GLY A 153 11.81 -23.74 -14.68
CA GLY A 153 12.18 -22.93 -15.87
C GLY A 153 13.68 -22.66 -16.07
N PHE A 154 14.50 -22.79 -15.02
CA PHE A 154 15.96 -22.59 -15.09
C PHE A 154 16.70 -23.66 -15.92
N LEU A 155 16.09 -24.84 -16.11
CA LEU A 155 16.69 -25.93 -16.89
C LEU A 155 16.59 -25.72 -18.42
N PHE A 156 15.89 -24.67 -18.86
CA PHE A 156 15.55 -24.48 -20.26
C PHE A 156 16.74 -24.17 -21.16
N ASP A 157 17.77 -23.51 -20.64
CA ASP A 157 19.01 -23.27 -21.40
C ASP A 157 19.74 -24.59 -21.72
N ASP A 158 19.70 -25.57 -20.81
CA ASP A 158 20.26 -26.90 -21.04
C ASP A 158 19.34 -27.78 -21.89
N LEU A 159 18.02 -27.60 -21.79
CA LEU A 159 17.05 -28.26 -22.66
C LEU A 159 17.18 -27.84 -24.12
N ILE A 160 17.44 -26.56 -24.40
CA ILE A 160 17.73 -26.09 -25.78
C ILE A 160 19.00 -26.77 -26.31
N LYS A 161 20.10 -26.78 -25.52
CA LYS A 161 21.33 -27.49 -25.93
C LYS A 161 21.07 -28.97 -26.20
N LEU A 162 20.26 -29.61 -25.36
CA LEU A 162 19.87 -31.00 -25.53
C LEU A 162 19.05 -31.21 -26.81
N ALA A 163 18.08 -30.33 -27.09
CA ALA A 163 17.25 -30.36 -28.27
C ALA A 163 18.06 -30.22 -29.56
N VAL A 164 19.15 -29.44 -29.53
CA VAL A 164 20.08 -29.27 -30.66
C VAL A 164 21.06 -30.45 -30.82
N THR A 165 21.44 -31.12 -29.74
CA THR A 165 22.49 -32.16 -29.76
C THR A 165 21.98 -33.59 -29.82
N ALA A 166 20.72 -33.86 -29.45
CA ALA A 166 20.15 -35.21 -29.49
C ALA A 166 20.14 -35.78 -30.93
N LYS A 167 20.41 -37.07 -31.10
CA LYS A 167 20.40 -37.73 -32.42
C LYS A 167 18.99 -38.00 -32.92
N ASP A 168 18.08 -38.30 -32.01
CA ASP A 168 16.68 -38.60 -32.26
C ASP A 168 15.83 -38.18 -31.04
N ILE A 169 14.50 -38.24 -31.21
CA ILE A 169 13.55 -37.84 -30.17
C ILE A 169 13.60 -38.75 -28.95
N GLY A 170 13.93 -40.04 -29.12
CA GLY A 170 14.04 -41.00 -28.01
C GLY A 170 15.28 -40.74 -27.15
N GLU A 171 16.39 -40.30 -27.73
CA GLU A 171 17.57 -39.82 -27.00
C GLU A 171 17.25 -38.56 -26.21
N PHE A 172 16.52 -37.61 -26.80
CA PHE A 172 16.07 -36.41 -26.10
C PHE A 172 15.21 -36.78 -24.89
N GLU A 173 14.18 -37.60 -25.06
CA GLU A 173 13.28 -38.01 -23.97
C GLU A 173 13.99 -38.75 -22.83
N ARG A 174 14.97 -39.59 -23.17
CA ARG A 174 15.75 -40.36 -22.20
C ARG A 174 16.69 -39.47 -21.38
N LYS A 175 17.31 -38.48 -22.03
CA LYS A 175 18.17 -37.50 -21.36
C LYS A 175 17.35 -36.49 -20.56
N LEU A 176 16.18 -36.08 -21.07
CA LEU A 176 15.20 -35.28 -20.34
C LEU A 176 14.82 -35.95 -19.02
N GLY A 177 14.55 -37.25 -19.03
CA GLY A 177 14.23 -38.02 -17.81
C GLY A 177 15.38 -38.18 -16.80
N LYS A 178 16.60 -37.74 -17.13
CA LYS A 178 17.75 -37.71 -16.19
C LYS A 178 18.02 -36.32 -15.61
N ILE A 179 17.48 -35.29 -16.26
CA ILE A 179 17.64 -33.87 -15.87
C ILE A 179 16.52 -33.44 -14.91
N VAL A 180 15.40 -34.16 -14.93
CA VAL A 180 14.15 -33.91 -14.20
C VAL A 180 13.97 -34.88 -13.06
#